data_AF-A0A7J7ND04-F1
#
_entry.id   AF-A0A7J7ND04-F1
#
_cell.length_a   1.000
_cell.length_b   1.000
_cell.length_c   1.000
_cell.angle_alpha   90.00
_cell.angle_beta   90.00
_cell.angle_gamma   90.00
#
_symmetry.space_group_name_H-M   'P 1'
#
loop_
_entity.id
_entity.type
_entity.pdbx_description
1 polymer ?
#
loop_
_entity_poly.entity_id
_entity_poly.type
_entity_poly.pdbx_seq_one_letter_code
_entity_poly.pdbx_strand_id
1 'polypeptide(L)'
;MASSSSLWLIPFLFLSLTERCFGRPFYPLPSKMIDGTRQPLQTFRPYNIAHRGSNGEIPEETAAAYMKAIEEGADFIETDILASKDGVLICFHDVTLDATTDIANHKKFVDRKRTYEVQGENVTGWFIVDFTLEELKSLRVNQRYKFRDQQYNACSLLWEEFLDRGESYFGLGVLDHWDLLRSPSLESPLVLCFDRWLSAIDREETLPPEDIILGRAAWQGQLGKNTLSRVLERGKFSIITFEEFISIALDAERVVGIYPEIKNPVLINQHVKWAGGKKFEDKFVETLKKYGYKGSYLSKDWLNQPVFIQSFAPTSLIYISSLTDLPKIFLIDDVTIPTQDTNQSYWEITSDSYFEFIKDYVVGIGPWKDTIVPVIDNYLMTSTDLVAKAHSHDLQVHPYTFRNENQYLHCDFHQDPYVEYDYWLNKIKVDGLFTDFTGSVHRFQDWTNPPLPKDDNNAATLLHKIGMMLSSYGKV
;
A
#
# COMPACT_ATOMS: atom_id res chain seq x y z
N MET A 1 72.93 8.70 -35.27
CA MET A 1 71.95 8.45 -36.35
C MET A 1 71.31 7.11 -36.09
N ALA A 2 69.97 7.06 -35.94
CA ALA A 2 69.05 5.91 -36.03
C ALA A 2 69.37 4.62 -35.20
N SER A 3 68.45 3.84 -34.66
CA SER A 3 67.00 3.90 -34.50
C SER A 3 66.56 2.76 -33.54
N SER A 4 65.41 2.96 -32.91
CA SER A 4 64.32 1.98 -32.69
C SER A 4 64.53 0.68 -31.89
N SER A 5 63.98 0.70 -30.67
CA SER A 5 62.96 -0.19 -30.09
C SER A 5 63.18 -1.71 -30.00
N SER A 6 63.15 -2.27 -28.78
CA SER A 6 61.91 -2.81 -28.17
C SER A 6 62.15 -3.60 -26.85
N LEU A 7 61.21 -3.41 -25.91
CA LEU A 7 60.56 -4.41 -25.05
C LEU A 7 61.23 -5.01 -23.78
N TRP A 8 60.37 -5.05 -22.74
CA TRP A 8 60.34 -5.82 -21.47
C TRP A 8 61.23 -5.39 -20.31
N LEU A 9 60.59 -4.89 -19.24
CA LEU A 9 60.88 -5.24 -17.84
C LEU A 9 59.71 -4.79 -16.94
N ILE A 10 59.00 -5.78 -16.38
CA ILE A 10 57.98 -5.62 -15.33
C ILE A 10 58.70 -5.60 -13.97
N PRO A 11 58.29 -4.74 -13.03
CA PRO A 11 58.37 -5.09 -11.62
C PRO A 11 56.98 -5.08 -10.96
N PHE A 12 56.71 -6.19 -10.28
CA PHE A 12 55.64 -6.39 -9.31
C PHE A 12 55.61 -5.27 -8.27
N LEU A 13 54.46 -4.63 -8.10
CA LEU A 13 54.12 -3.87 -6.90
C LEU A 13 52.81 -4.43 -6.33
N PHE A 14 52.94 -5.14 -5.21
CA PHE A 14 51.85 -5.55 -4.34
C PHE A 14 51.08 -4.30 -3.89
N LEU A 15 49.83 -4.15 -4.33
CA LEU A 15 48.86 -3.24 -3.70
C LEU A 15 47.80 -4.10 -3.01
N SER A 16 47.71 -3.95 -1.70
CA SER A 16 46.71 -4.57 -0.83
C SER A 16 45.30 -4.19 -1.26
N LEU A 17 44.53 -5.17 -1.74
CA LEU A 17 43.08 -5.10 -1.81
C LEU A 17 42.52 -5.23 -0.39
N THR A 18 42.34 -4.10 0.30
CA THR A 18 41.35 -4.04 1.38
C THR A 18 40.00 -3.79 0.72
N GLU A 19 39.22 -4.85 0.58
CA GLU A 19 37.78 -4.77 0.39
C GLU A 19 37.19 -3.94 1.52
N ARG A 20 36.81 -2.69 1.23
CA ARG A 20 35.76 -2.02 1.98
C ARG A 20 34.47 -2.24 1.21
N CYS A 21 33.84 -3.38 1.47
CA CYS A 21 32.39 -3.46 1.42
C CYS A 21 31.86 -2.31 2.29
N PHE A 22 31.35 -1.25 1.66
CA PHE A 22 30.47 -0.32 2.34
C PHE A 22 29.19 -1.10 2.64
N GLY A 23 29.14 -1.71 3.83
CA GLY A 23 27.90 -2.16 4.42
C GLY A 23 26.93 -0.99 4.39
N ARG A 24 25.74 -1.23 3.82
CA ARG A 24 24.61 -0.29 3.85
C ARG A 24 24.46 0.23 5.28
N PRO A 25 24.32 1.54 5.51
CA PRO A 25 23.84 2.00 6.81
C PRO A 25 22.46 1.40 7.02
N PHE A 26 22.33 0.51 8.01
CA PHE A 26 21.05 0.23 8.62
C PHE A 26 20.58 1.55 9.21
N TYR A 27 19.67 2.23 8.53
CA TYR A 27 18.91 3.31 9.14
C TYR A 27 18.06 2.66 10.23
N PRO A 28 18.27 2.96 11.52
CA PRO A 28 17.26 2.64 12.50
C PRO A 28 16.02 3.44 12.12
N LEU A 29 14.89 2.75 11.90
CA LEU A 29 13.56 3.36 11.93
C LEU A 29 13.50 4.31 13.14
N PRO A 30 12.90 5.51 13.02
CA PRO A 30 12.82 6.44 14.14
C PRO A 30 12.17 5.75 15.33
N SER A 31 13.03 5.37 16.26
CA SER A 31 12.73 4.52 17.39
C SER A 31 11.92 5.29 18.42
N LYS A 32 10.85 4.65 18.90
CA LYS A 32 10.22 4.81 20.22
C LYS A 32 9.68 6.20 20.59
N MET A 33 8.40 6.18 20.93
CA MET A 33 7.64 7.27 21.53
C MET A 33 8.40 7.97 22.65
N ILE A 34 8.53 9.29 22.51
CA ILE A 34 8.78 10.20 23.62
C ILE A 34 7.38 10.65 24.04
N ASP A 35 6.95 10.31 25.25
CA ASP A 35 5.73 10.84 25.92
C ASP A 35 4.35 10.34 25.44
N GLY A 36 4.24 9.18 24.79
CA GLY A 36 2.92 8.61 24.45
C GLY A 36 2.15 9.35 23.34
N THR A 37 2.76 10.36 22.71
CA THR A 37 2.21 11.06 21.55
C THR A 37 2.72 10.41 20.26
N ARG A 38 1.80 9.95 19.40
CA ARG A 38 2.12 9.43 18.05
C ARG A 38 2.75 10.53 17.21
N GLN A 39 3.74 10.19 16.38
CA GLN A 39 4.30 11.16 15.42
C GLN A 39 3.19 11.66 14.47
N PRO A 40 3.04 12.97 14.27
CA PRO A 40 1.98 13.53 13.45
C PRO A 40 2.21 13.26 11.95
N LEU A 41 1.12 13.29 11.18
CA LEU A 41 1.16 13.23 9.72
C LEU A 41 1.93 14.44 9.14
N GLN A 42 2.75 14.22 8.12
CA GLN A 42 3.41 15.31 7.39
C GLN A 42 2.44 15.92 6.37
N THR A 43 2.07 17.18 6.55
CA THR A 43 1.11 17.90 5.67
C THR A 43 1.73 19.01 4.84
N PHE A 44 3.06 19.20 4.92
CA PHE A 44 3.79 20.27 4.22
C PHE A 44 4.34 19.83 2.85
N ARG A 45 4.21 18.54 2.51
CA ARG A 45 4.67 17.95 1.25
C ARG A 45 3.54 17.10 0.65
N PRO A 46 3.63 16.75 -0.65
CA PRO A 46 2.67 15.85 -1.25
C PRO A 46 2.56 14.50 -0.53
N TYR A 47 1.35 13.96 -0.44
CA TYR A 47 1.08 12.69 0.25
C TYR A 47 1.56 11.46 -0.53
N ASN A 48 2.20 10.53 0.18
CA ASN A 48 2.50 9.17 -0.28
C ASN A 48 1.34 8.25 0.09
N ILE A 49 0.50 7.88 -0.89
CA ILE A 49 -0.72 7.11 -0.66
C ILE A 49 -0.53 5.68 -1.14
N ALA A 50 -0.65 4.71 -0.23
CA ALA A 50 -0.48 3.29 -0.50
C ALA A 50 -1.72 2.71 -1.18
N HIS A 51 -1.74 2.73 -2.52
CA HIS A 51 -2.82 2.15 -3.31
C HIS A 51 -2.99 0.68 -2.92
N ARG A 52 -4.09 0.30 -2.27
CA ARG A 52 -4.35 -1.06 -1.77
C ARG A 52 -3.24 -1.66 -0.89
N GLY A 53 -2.48 -0.80 -0.20
CA GLY A 53 -1.28 -1.17 0.55
C GLY A 53 -0.04 -1.31 -0.33
N SER A 54 0.95 -2.09 0.10
CA SER A 54 2.19 -2.33 -0.64
C SER A 54 2.01 -3.39 -1.74
N ASN A 55 1.04 -3.16 -2.65
CA ASN A 55 0.56 -4.21 -3.54
C ASN A 55 1.52 -4.61 -4.67
N GLY A 56 2.59 -3.82 -4.89
CA GLY A 56 3.72 -4.18 -5.73
C GLY A 56 4.50 -5.40 -5.20
N GLU A 57 4.43 -5.66 -3.89
CA GLU A 57 5.21 -6.70 -3.20
C GLU A 57 4.34 -7.80 -2.57
N ILE A 58 3.15 -7.45 -2.11
CA ILE A 58 2.24 -8.34 -1.37
C ILE A 58 0.86 -8.32 -2.06
N PRO A 59 0.08 -9.42 -2.08
CA PRO A 59 -1.29 -9.38 -2.59
C PRO A 59 -2.11 -8.22 -2.00
N GLU A 60 -2.79 -7.49 -2.88
CA GLU A 60 -3.52 -6.26 -2.57
C GLU A 60 -4.61 -6.46 -1.50
N GLU A 61 -4.89 -5.39 -0.76
CA GLU A 61 -5.98 -5.33 0.23
C GLU A 61 -5.93 -6.40 1.34
N THR A 62 -4.73 -6.87 1.64
CA THR A 62 -4.46 -7.76 2.76
C THR A 62 -3.89 -6.98 3.93
N ALA A 63 -4.12 -7.48 5.15
CA ALA A 63 -3.51 -6.90 6.35
C ALA A 63 -1.98 -6.78 6.22
N ALA A 64 -1.34 -7.75 5.58
CA ALA A 64 0.09 -7.76 5.30
C ALA A 64 0.52 -6.59 4.40
N ALA A 65 -0.20 -6.35 3.30
CA ALA A 65 0.08 -5.24 2.38
C ALA A 65 -0.04 -3.88 3.08
N TYR A 66 -1.04 -3.72 3.95
CA TYR A 66 -1.22 -2.48 4.72
C TYR A 66 -0.14 -2.26 5.77
N MET A 67 0.18 -3.29 6.57
CA MET A 67 1.24 -3.21 7.58
C MET A 67 2.59 -2.88 6.93
N LYS A 68 2.90 -3.54 5.81
CA LYS A 68 4.10 -3.26 5.01
C LYS A 68 4.14 -1.82 4.51
N ALA A 69 3.04 -1.30 3.94
CA ALA A 69 2.99 0.09 3.48
C ALA A 69 3.22 1.11 4.61
N ILE A 70 2.68 0.83 5.81
CA ILE A 70 2.92 1.67 7.00
C ILE A 70 4.40 1.66 7.39
N GLU A 71 5.02 0.47 7.43
CA GLU A 71 6.45 0.30 7.71
C GLU A 71 7.33 1.00 6.67
N GLU A 72 6.88 1.07 5.42
CA GLU A 72 7.57 1.74 4.32
C GLU A 72 7.42 3.27 4.31
N GLY A 73 6.65 3.84 5.22
CA GLY A 73 6.51 5.29 5.35
C GLY A 73 5.34 5.89 4.56
N ALA A 74 4.30 5.11 4.22
CA ALA A 74 3.09 5.65 3.62
C ALA A 74 2.39 6.67 4.54
N ASP A 75 1.97 7.81 4.00
CA ASP A 75 1.18 8.79 4.78
C ASP A 75 -0.25 8.29 4.96
N PHE A 76 -0.80 7.67 3.92
CA PHE A 76 -2.13 7.08 3.90
C PHE A 76 -2.08 5.64 3.39
N ILE A 77 -2.92 4.77 3.94
CA ILE A 77 -3.26 3.47 3.33
C ILE A 77 -4.64 3.55 2.67
N GLU A 78 -4.74 3.05 1.44
CA GLU A 78 -5.96 3.10 0.62
C GLU A 78 -6.66 1.73 0.61
N THR A 79 -7.99 1.70 0.52
CA THR A 79 -8.76 0.46 0.37
C THR A 79 -10.01 0.69 -0.43
N ASP A 80 -10.42 -0.33 -1.20
CA ASP A 80 -11.68 -0.35 -1.91
C ASP A 80 -12.76 -1.02 -1.04
N ILE A 81 -13.85 -0.31 -0.73
CA ILE A 81 -14.91 -0.87 0.10
C ILE A 81 -16.06 -1.39 -0.75
N LEU A 82 -16.37 -2.67 -0.54
CA LEU A 82 -17.58 -3.34 -1.02
C LEU A 82 -18.35 -3.94 0.18
N ALA A 83 -19.43 -4.67 -0.08
CA ALA A 83 -20.21 -5.33 0.97
C ALA A 83 -20.54 -6.78 0.63
N SER A 84 -20.43 -7.64 1.65
CA SER A 84 -20.89 -9.01 1.61
C SER A 84 -22.42 -9.10 1.58
N LYS A 85 -22.95 -10.28 1.23
CA LYS A 85 -24.39 -10.58 1.20
C LYS A 85 -25.09 -10.30 2.52
N ASP A 86 -24.43 -10.59 3.63
CA ASP A 86 -24.91 -10.37 5.00
C ASP A 86 -24.64 -8.93 5.52
N GLY A 87 -24.21 -8.03 4.64
CA GLY A 87 -24.15 -6.60 4.92
C GLY A 87 -22.90 -6.16 5.67
N VAL A 88 -21.82 -6.94 5.66
CA VAL A 88 -20.53 -6.56 6.25
C VAL A 88 -19.67 -5.86 5.20
N LEU A 89 -19.07 -4.73 5.57
CA LEU A 89 -18.16 -4.00 4.70
C LEU A 89 -16.79 -4.68 4.65
N ILE A 90 -16.27 -4.90 3.44
CA ILE A 90 -15.01 -5.58 3.19
C ILE A 90 -14.06 -4.73 2.34
N CYS A 91 -12.77 -4.99 2.47
CA CYS A 91 -11.70 -4.44 1.64
C CYS A 91 -11.49 -5.34 0.42
N PHE A 92 -11.94 -4.90 -0.75
CA PHE A 92 -11.79 -5.61 -2.01
C PHE A 92 -12.12 -4.74 -3.24
N HIS A 93 -11.24 -4.73 -4.24
CA HIS A 93 -11.35 -3.87 -5.42
C HIS A 93 -12.40 -4.30 -6.44
N ASP A 94 -12.34 -5.55 -6.88
CA ASP A 94 -13.19 -6.03 -7.97
C ASP A 94 -14.56 -6.43 -7.44
N VAL A 95 -15.63 -6.20 -8.22
CA VAL A 95 -16.97 -6.69 -7.82
C VAL A 95 -17.10 -8.21 -7.83
N THR A 96 -16.14 -8.89 -8.46
CA THR A 96 -16.04 -10.35 -8.55
C THR A 96 -14.75 -10.88 -7.91
N LEU A 97 -14.81 -12.13 -7.43
CA LEU A 97 -13.71 -12.79 -6.71
C LEU A 97 -12.68 -13.47 -7.64
N ASP A 98 -12.96 -13.52 -8.94
CA ASP A 98 -12.30 -14.39 -9.93
C ASP A 98 -10.78 -14.12 -10.06
N ALA A 99 -10.37 -12.86 -10.05
CA ALA A 99 -9.02 -12.46 -10.43
C ALA A 99 -8.00 -12.60 -9.29
N THR A 100 -8.41 -12.31 -8.07
CA THR A 100 -7.51 -12.12 -6.91
C THR A 100 -7.82 -13.06 -5.76
N THR A 101 -8.58 -14.14 -5.99
CA THR A 101 -8.79 -15.19 -4.98
C THR A 101 -8.64 -16.59 -5.54
N ASP A 102 -8.66 -17.59 -4.66
CA ASP A 102 -8.71 -19.00 -4.99
C ASP A 102 -10.14 -19.53 -5.27
N ILE A 103 -11.14 -18.66 -5.42
CA ILE A 103 -12.58 -19.02 -5.55
C ILE A 103 -12.84 -20.14 -6.57
N ALA A 104 -12.13 -20.13 -7.70
CA ALA A 104 -12.28 -21.12 -8.77
C ALA A 104 -11.91 -22.55 -8.32
N ASN A 105 -11.08 -22.69 -7.28
CA ASN A 105 -10.66 -23.97 -6.71
C ASN A 105 -11.68 -24.53 -5.71
N HIS A 106 -12.64 -23.72 -5.24
CA HIS A 106 -13.66 -24.13 -4.27
C HIS A 106 -14.86 -24.76 -4.96
N LYS A 107 -14.89 -26.10 -5.03
CA LYS A 107 -15.97 -26.88 -5.66
C LYS A 107 -17.38 -26.52 -5.16
N LYS A 108 -17.51 -26.18 -3.87
CA LYS A 108 -18.78 -25.75 -3.24
C LYS A 108 -19.37 -24.46 -3.84
N PHE A 109 -18.56 -23.67 -4.53
CA PHE A 109 -18.95 -22.36 -5.06
C PHE A 109 -19.11 -22.35 -6.58
N VAL A 110 -18.90 -23.46 -7.30
CA VAL A 110 -18.99 -23.52 -8.77
C VAL A 110 -20.35 -23.00 -9.28
N ASP A 111 -21.44 -23.41 -8.64
CA ASP A 111 -22.81 -23.01 -9.03
C ASP A 111 -23.19 -21.58 -8.61
N ARG A 112 -22.25 -20.83 -8.03
CA ARG A 112 -22.43 -19.44 -7.58
C ARG A 112 -22.02 -18.41 -8.61
N LYS A 113 -21.51 -18.81 -9.78
CA LYS A 113 -21.28 -17.88 -10.90
C LYS A 113 -22.60 -17.27 -11.37
N ARG A 114 -22.61 -15.95 -11.57
CA ARG A 114 -23.76 -15.18 -12.05
C ARG A 114 -23.31 -14.17 -13.08
N THR A 115 -24.29 -13.62 -13.79
CA THR A 115 -24.10 -12.48 -14.68
C THR A 115 -24.94 -11.33 -14.15
N TYR A 116 -24.30 -10.20 -13.87
CA TYR A 116 -24.96 -8.95 -13.49
C TYR A 116 -24.53 -7.82 -14.41
N GLU A 117 -25.41 -6.83 -14.57
CA GLU A 117 -25.05 -5.57 -15.19
C GLU A 117 -24.24 -4.74 -14.18
N VAL A 118 -23.05 -4.31 -14.58
CA VAL A 118 -22.14 -3.47 -13.80
C VAL A 118 -21.72 -2.33 -14.70
N GLN A 119 -22.14 -1.10 -14.38
CA GLN A 119 -21.80 0.10 -15.14
C GLN A 119 -22.13 0.00 -16.64
N GLY A 120 -23.30 -0.56 -16.98
CA GLY A 120 -23.74 -0.75 -18.36
C GLY A 120 -23.21 -2.00 -19.07
N GLU A 121 -22.28 -2.75 -18.45
CA GLU A 121 -21.69 -3.96 -19.03
C GLU A 121 -22.15 -5.23 -18.33
N ASN A 122 -22.37 -6.31 -19.09
CA ASN A 122 -22.73 -7.61 -18.52
C ASN A 122 -21.48 -8.37 -18.04
N VAL A 123 -21.24 -8.35 -16.74
CA VAL A 123 -20.09 -9.01 -16.10
C VAL A 123 -20.52 -10.38 -15.59
N THR A 124 -19.73 -11.42 -15.91
CA THR A 124 -19.96 -12.80 -15.43
C THR A 124 -18.84 -13.25 -14.50
N GLY A 125 -19.16 -13.69 -13.29
CA GLY A 125 -18.18 -14.12 -12.29
C GLY A 125 -18.81 -14.51 -10.96
N TRP A 126 -17.98 -14.62 -9.93
CA TRP A 126 -18.41 -14.83 -8.54
C TRP A 126 -18.50 -13.48 -7.82
N PHE A 127 -19.70 -12.91 -7.77
CA PHE A 127 -19.92 -11.59 -7.20
C PHE A 127 -19.85 -11.57 -5.68
N ILE A 128 -19.14 -10.61 -5.10
CA ILE A 128 -18.98 -10.48 -3.64
C ILE A 128 -20.32 -10.36 -2.91
N VAL A 129 -21.27 -9.64 -3.50
CA VAL A 129 -22.62 -9.44 -2.95
C VAL A 129 -23.42 -10.74 -2.81
N ASP A 130 -22.97 -11.83 -3.41
CA ASP A 130 -23.58 -13.14 -3.26
C ASP A 130 -23.04 -13.92 -2.05
N PHE A 131 -21.87 -13.58 -1.50
CA PHE A 131 -21.22 -14.38 -0.44
C PHE A 131 -21.35 -13.74 0.93
N THR A 132 -21.56 -14.56 1.97
CA THR A 132 -21.49 -14.07 3.36
C THR A 132 -20.06 -13.76 3.75
N LEU A 133 -19.85 -12.97 4.82
CA LEU A 133 -18.52 -12.73 5.34
C LEU A 133 -17.79 -14.03 5.68
N GLU A 134 -18.48 -15.00 6.28
CA GLU A 134 -17.91 -16.31 6.61
C GLU A 134 -17.39 -17.04 5.36
N GLU A 135 -18.16 -17.04 4.28
CA GLU A 135 -17.75 -17.63 3.01
C GLU A 135 -16.53 -16.89 2.43
N LEU A 136 -16.54 -15.55 2.44
CA LEU A 136 -15.44 -14.72 1.94
C LEU A 136 -14.14 -14.94 2.75
N LYS A 137 -14.24 -15.04 4.08
CA LYS A 137 -13.11 -15.34 4.98
C LYS A 137 -12.53 -16.75 4.74
N SER A 138 -13.29 -17.66 4.13
CA SER A 138 -12.79 -18.99 3.77
C SER A 138 -11.87 -18.99 2.55
N LEU A 139 -11.88 -17.92 1.74
CA LEU A 139 -11.05 -17.77 0.56
C LEU A 139 -9.63 -17.31 0.90
N ARG A 140 -8.73 -17.47 -0.06
CA ARG A 140 -7.37 -16.95 0.00
C ARG A 140 -7.11 -15.99 -1.14
N VAL A 141 -6.48 -14.87 -0.81
CA VAL A 141 -6.15 -13.79 -1.74
C VAL A 141 -4.89 -14.16 -2.50
N ASN A 142 -4.91 -13.90 -3.81
CA ASN A 142 -3.81 -14.11 -4.73
C ASN A 142 -3.30 -12.77 -5.28
N GLN A 143 -2.03 -12.73 -5.63
CA GLN A 143 -1.41 -11.65 -6.37
C GLN A 143 -2.11 -11.48 -7.73
N ARG A 144 -2.59 -10.26 -7.99
CA ARG A 144 -3.32 -9.88 -9.20
C ARG A 144 -2.47 -10.08 -10.46
N TYR A 145 -1.21 -9.67 -10.39
CA TYR A 145 -0.34 -9.63 -11.56
C TYR A 145 0.62 -10.80 -11.58
N LYS A 146 0.55 -11.62 -12.64
CA LYS A 146 1.40 -12.81 -12.80
C LYS A 146 2.90 -12.51 -12.82
N PHE A 147 3.29 -11.29 -13.20
CA PHE A 147 4.70 -10.87 -13.25
C PHE A 147 5.23 -10.40 -11.89
N ARG A 148 4.36 -10.17 -10.90
CA ARG A 148 4.77 -9.87 -9.52
C ARG A 148 5.08 -11.15 -8.77
N ASP A 149 5.64 -11.01 -7.58
CA ASP A 149 5.93 -12.14 -6.73
C ASP A 149 4.66 -12.93 -6.37
N GLN A 150 4.67 -14.22 -6.70
CA GLN A 150 3.55 -15.14 -6.49
C GLN A 150 3.71 -15.96 -5.19
N GLN A 151 4.79 -15.76 -4.41
CA GLN A 151 5.10 -16.62 -3.25
C GLN A 151 4.02 -16.61 -2.16
N TYR A 152 3.18 -15.58 -2.14
CA TYR A 152 2.10 -15.42 -1.16
C TYR A 152 0.72 -15.90 -1.66
N ASN A 153 0.66 -16.46 -2.87
CA ASN A 153 -0.60 -16.98 -3.42
C ASN A 153 -1.00 -18.28 -2.71
N ALA A 154 -2.30 -18.54 -2.73
CA ALA A 154 -2.94 -19.66 -2.04
C ALA A 154 -2.42 -21.06 -2.44
N CYS A 155 -1.66 -21.22 -3.52
CA CYS A 155 -1.18 -22.52 -4.00
C CYS A 155 0.20 -22.48 -4.70
N SER A 156 1.17 -23.17 -4.11
CA SER A 156 1.50 -24.49 -4.66
C SER A 156 1.38 -25.53 -3.55
N LEU A 157 0.54 -26.53 -3.81
CA LEU A 157 0.25 -27.68 -2.98
C LEU A 157 1.48 -28.60 -2.87
N LEU A 158 2.51 -28.17 -2.14
CA LEU A 158 3.54 -29.10 -1.69
C LEU A 158 3.44 -29.37 -0.19
N TRP A 159 3.07 -28.38 0.63
CA TRP A 159 3.17 -28.54 2.09
C TRP A 159 2.04 -29.36 2.73
N GLU A 160 0.79 -29.17 2.31
CA GLU A 160 -0.34 -29.94 2.85
C GLU A 160 -0.45 -31.34 2.24
N GLU A 161 -0.06 -31.53 0.96
CA GLU A 161 0.11 -32.89 0.41
C GLU A 161 1.30 -33.64 1.03
N PHE A 162 2.33 -32.95 1.54
CA PHE A 162 3.43 -33.58 2.28
C PHE A 162 3.00 -34.08 3.66
N LEU A 163 2.21 -33.28 4.38
CA LEU A 163 1.76 -33.63 5.73
C LEU A 163 0.71 -34.74 5.75
N ASP A 164 -0.17 -34.80 4.74
CA ASP A 164 -1.18 -35.87 4.63
C ASP A 164 -0.63 -37.20 4.12
N ARG A 165 0.57 -37.22 3.50
CA ARG A 165 1.20 -38.47 3.01
C ARG A 165 2.01 -39.23 4.07
N GLY A 166 2.22 -38.67 5.26
CA GLY A 166 2.85 -39.39 6.37
C GLY A 166 4.25 -39.94 6.06
N GLU A 167 4.96 -39.37 5.08
CA GLU A 167 6.32 -39.80 4.74
C GLU A 167 7.34 -38.85 5.35
N SER A 168 8.14 -39.41 6.26
CA SER A 168 9.28 -38.77 6.89
C SER A 168 10.40 -38.55 5.88
N TYR A 169 10.41 -37.40 5.21
CA TYR A 169 11.60 -36.90 4.52
C TYR A 169 11.76 -35.41 4.83
N PHE A 170 12.56 -35.11 5.85
CA PHE A 170 13.01 -33.76 6.17
C PHE A 170 14.21 -33.42 5.25
N GLY A 171 13.97 -32.69 4.17
CA GLY A 171 15.00 -32.31 3.19
C GLY A 171 15.40 -30.83 3.25
N LEU A 172 16.66 -30.59 3.61
CA LEU A 172 17.63 -29.55 3.16
C LEU A 172 17.27 -28.04 3.07
N GLY A 173 16.02 -27.60 3.21
CA GLY A 173 15.64 -26.18 3.02
C GLY A 173 15.89 -25.24 4.22
N VAL A 174 16.27 -25.77 5.39
CA VAL A 174 16.40 -24.99 6.64
C VAL A 174 17.79 -24.36 6.80
N LEU A 175 18.81 -24.93 6.15
CA LEU A 175 20.20 -24.49 6.32
C LEU A 175 20.50 -23.16 5.61
N ASP A 176 19.92 -22.94 4.42
CA ASP A 176 20.24 -21.78 3.58
C ASP A 176 19.83 -20.43 4.18
N HIS A 177 18.92 -20.41 5.17
CA HIS A 177 18.50 -19.19 5.86
C HIS A 177 19.25 -18.91 7.17
N TRP A 178 19.92 -19.90 7.77
CA TRP A 178 20.60 -19.72 9.07
C TRP A 178 21.95 -19.01 8.93
N ASP A 179 22.70 -19.30 7.86
CA ASP A 179 23.99 -18.66 7.61
C ASP A 179 23.87 -17.14 7.36
N LEU A 180 22.69 -16.65 6.96
CA LEU A 180 22.39 -15.23 6.80
C LEU A 180 22.03 -14.50 8.11
N LEU A 181 21.66 -15.24 9.17
CA LEU A 181 21.22 -14.69 10.46
C LEU A 181 22.30 -14.75 11.56
N ARG A 182 23.47 -15.34 11.26
CA ARG A 182 24.56 -15.52 12.22
C ARG A 182 25.32 -14.21 12.44
N SER A 183 25.10 -13.56 13.58
CA SER A 183 25.98 -12.49 14.06
C SER A 183 27.18 -13.12 14.80
N PRO A 184 28.45 -12.81 14.44
CA PRO A 184 29.64 -13.44 15.04
C PRO A 184 29.86 -13.16 16.53
N SER A 185 29.03 -12.32 17.18
CA SER A 185 29.26 -11.81 18.53
C SER A 185 28.32 -12.37 19.61
N LEU A 186 27.50 -13.38 19.30
CA LEU A 186 26.53 -13.98 20.24
C LEU A 186 26.83 -15.46 20.51
N GLU A 187 27.89 -15.73 21.27
CA GLU A 187 28.09 -17.05 21.91
C GLU A 187 27.23 -17.14 23.19
N SER A 188 25.92 -17.35 23.03
CA SER A 188 25.05 -17.72 24.15
C SER A 188 24.84 -19.24 24.19
N PRO A 189 24.62 -19.84 25.37
CA PRO A 189 24.32 -21.27 25.51
C PRO A 189 23.14 -21.74 24.64
N LEU A 190 22.20 -20.85 24.32
CA LEU A 190 21.05 -21.12 23.46
C LEU A 190 21.43 -21.29 21.98
N VAL A 191 22.44 -20.56 21.50
CA VAL A 191 22.94 -20.67 20.11
C VAL A 191 23.66 -21.99 19.90
N LEU A 192 24.48 -22.42 20.87
CA LEU A 192 25.13 -23.74 20.86
C LEU A 192 24.13 -24.89 20.93
N CYS A 193 23.02 -24.70 21.65
CA CYS A 193 21.93 -25.68 21.72
C CYS A 193 21.16 -25.77 20.39
N PHE A 194 20.94 -24.64 19.72
CA PHE A 194 20.26 -24.57 18.42
C PHE A 194 21.14 -25.11 17.27
N ASP A 195 22.45 -24.83 17.28
CA ASP A 195 23.40 -25.41 16.31
C ASP A 195 23.50 -26.94 16.48
N ARG A 196 23.44 -27.45 17.72
CA ARG A 196 23.32 -28.89 17.99
C ARG A 196 22.00 -29.48 17.49
N TRP A 197 20.90 -28.76 17.68
CA TRP A 197 19.58 -29.15 17.21
C TRP A 197 19.53 -29.24 15.67
N LEU A 198 20.03 -28.22 14.96
CA LEU A 198 20.15 -28.22 13.49
C LEU A 198 21.09 -29.33 12.99
N SER A 199 22.24 -29.51 13.64
CA SER A 199 23.21 -30.54 13.24
C SER A 199 22.70 -31.97 13.48
N ALA A 200 21.82 -32.20 14.44
CA ALA A 200 21.16 -33.48 14.64
C ALA A 200 20.03 -33.74 13.64
N ILE A 201 19.30 -32.70 13.23
CA ILE A 201 18.32 -32.77 12.14
C ILE A 201 19.00 -33.15 10.82
N ASP A 202 20.15 -32.54 10.52
CA ASP A 202 20.92 -32.80 9.30
C ASP A 202 21.56 -34.21 9.28
N ARG A 203 21.72 -34.83 10.47
CA ARG A 203 22.22 -36.20 10.64
C ARG A 203 21.11 -37.26 10.83
N GLU A 204 19.84 -36.87 10.76
CA GLU A 204 18.68 -37.72 11.07
C GLU A 204 18.77 -38.42 12.45
N GLU A 205 19.40 -37.77 13.43
CA GLU A 205 19.56 -38.30 14.78
C GLU A 205 18.32 -38.01 15.65
N THR A 206 17.92 -38.98 16.48
CA THR A 206 16.83 -38.77 17.45
C THR A 206 17.31 -37.89 18.60
N LEU A 207 16.67 -36.73 18.76
CA LEU A 207 17.03 -35.75 19.79
C LEU A 207 16.35 -36.03 21.14
N PRO A 208 17.01 -35.73 22.27
CA PRO A 208 16.39 -35.73 23.59
C PRO A 208 15.22 -34.72 23.66
N PRO A 209 14.14 -35.01 24.41
CA PRO A 209 12.98 -34.13 24.53
C PRO A 209 13.32 -32.71 25.01
N GLU A 210 14.29 -32.57 25.91
CA GLU A 210 14.75 -31.26 26.41
C GLU A 210 15.36 -30.36 25.32
N ASP A 211 16.13 -30.94 24.39
CA ASP A 211 16.79 -30.19 23.31
C ASP A 211 15.78 -29.77 22.23
N ILE A 212 14.73 -30.56 22.01
CA ILE A 212 13.60 -30.20 21.13
C ILE A 212 12.83 -29.00 21.69
N ILE A 213 12.57 -29.00 23.00
CA ILE A 213 11.83 -27.92 23.67
C ILE A 213 12.64 -26.62 23.68
N LEU A 214 13.95 -26.70 23.96
CA LEU A 214 14.84 -25.54 24.01
C LEU A 214 15.12 -24.96 22.61
N GLY A 215 15.32 -25.80 21.60
CA GLY A 215 15.45 -25.34 20.21
C GLY A 215 14.19 -24.64 19.71
N ARG A 216 13.01 -25.17 20.05
CA ARG A 216 11.71 -24.56 19.73
C ARG A 216 11.49 -23.24 20.49
N ALA A 217 11.93 -23.15 21.75
CA ALA A 217 11.85 -21.92 22.55
C ALA A 217 12.83 -20.83 22.07
N ALA A 218 14.03 -21.19 21.62
CA ALA A 218 15.00 -20.26 21.05
C ALA A 218 14.48 -19.67 19.73
N TRP A 219 13.92 -20.50 18.85
CA TRP A 219 13.23 -20.07 17.63
C TRP A 219 12.05 -19.13 17.97
N GLN A 220 11.21 -19.50 18.94
CA GLN A 220 10.09 -18.67 19.41
C GLN A 220 10.51 -17.36 20.08
N GLY A 221 11.68 -17.31 20.72
CA GLY A 221 12.25 -16.10 21.32
C GLY A 221 12.79 -15.10 20.29
N GLN A 222 13.34 -15.58 19.16
CA GLN A 222 13.69 -14.74 18.00
C GLN A 222 12.46 -14.27 17.21
N LEU A 223 11.38 -15.08 17.19
CA LEU A 223 10.04 -14.73 16.67
C LEU A 223 9.29 -13.63 17.48
N GLY A 224 9.96 -13.02 18.47
CA GLY A 224 9.44 -11.95 19.32
C GLY A 224 9.51 -10.54 18.73
N LYS A 225 9.91 -10.36 17.47
CA LYS A 225 10.04 -9.03 16.84
C LYS A 225 9.29 -8.98 15.50
N ASN A 226 8.23 -8.17 15.49
CA ASN A 226 7.38 -7.74 14.36
C ASN A 226 6.26 -8.70 13.94
N THR A 227 5.02 -8.23 14.13
CA THR A 227 3.75 -8.83 13.67
C THR A 227 3.77 -9.14 12.16
N LEU A 228 4.46 -8.33 11.36
CA LEU A 228 4.56 -8.54 9.91
C LEU A 228 5.26 -9.86 9.56
N SER A 229 6.34 -10.23 10.27
CA SER A 229 7.06 -11.50 10.01
C SER A 229 6.14 -12.72 10.17
N ARG A 230 5.32 -12.74 11.23
CA ARG A 230 4.36 -13.81 11.51
C ARG A 230 3.23 -13.90 10.49
N VAL A 231 2.85 -12.77 9.89
CA VAL A 231 1.79 -12.69 8.87
C VAL A 231 2.35 -13.14 7.51
N LEU A 232 3.54 -12.69 7.13
CA LEU A 232 4.22 -13.07 5.89
C LEU A 232 4.58 -14.57 5.86
N GLU A 233 5.01 -15.14 6.99
CA GLU A 233 5.37 -16.57 7.11
C GLU A 233 4.19 -17.53 6.89
N ARG A 234 2.94 -17.07 6.95
CA ARG A 234 1.75 -17.94 6.82
C ARG A 234 1.21 -18.07 5.39
N GLY A 235 1.76 -17.32 4.42
CA GLY A 235 1.58 -17.54 2.97
C GLY A 235 0.15 -17.66 2.41
N LYS A 236 -0.87 -17.27 3.19
CA LYS A 236 -2.28 -17.48 2.85
C LYS A 236 -3.12 -16.35 3.44
N PHE A 237 -3.14 -15.20 2.76
CA PHE A 237 -3.89 -14.04 3.22
C PHE A 237 -5.40 -14.21 2.99
N SER A 238 -6.21 -13.73 3.94
CA SER A 238 -7.66 -13.70 3.85
C SER A 238 -8.15 -12.30 3.47
N ILE A 239 -9.34 -12.22 2.87
CA ILE A 239 -10.09 -10.96 2.75
C ILE A 239 -10.30 -10.37 4.14
N ILE A 240 -10.14 -9.05 4.28
CA ILE A 240 -10.37 -8.34 5.55
C ILE A 240 -11.61 -7.45 5.46
N THR A 241 -12.20 -7.17 6.61
CA THR A 241 -13.30 -6.24 6.81
C THR A 241 -12.78 -4.81 6.87
N PHE A 242 -13.67 -3.85 6.60
CA PHE A 242 -13.34 -2.44 6.76
C PHE A 242 -12.93 -2.09 8.22
N GLU A 243 -13.54 -2.76 9.20
CA GLU A 243 -13.21 -2.59 10.62
C GLU A 243 -11.80 -3.10 10.97
N GLU A 244 -11.39 -4.25 10.42
CA GLU A 244 -10.02 -4.77 10.56
C GLU A 244 -9.00 -3.83 9.90
N PHE A 245 -9.31 -3.29 8.72
CA PHE A 245 -8.48 -2.28 8.05
C PHE A 245 -8.31 -1.01 8.89
N ILE A 246 -9.40 -0.46 9.43
CA ILE A 246 -9.34 0.70 10.33
C ILE A 246 -8.46 0.38 11.55
N SER A 247 -8.59 -0.81 12.13
CA SER A 247 -7.81 -1.22 13.29
C SER A 247 -6.30 -1.24 12.98
N ILE A 248 -5.89 -1.66 11.77
CA ILE A 248 -4.48 -1.64 11.34
C ILE A 248 -3.91 -0.21 11.37
N ALA A 249 -4.66 0.78 10.85
CA ALA A 249 -4.22 2.17 10.88
C ALA A 249 -4.18 2.73 12.32
N LEU A 250 -5.18 2.38 13.14
CA LEU A 250 -5.25 2.82 14.53
C LEU A 250 -4.16 2.18 15.40
N ASP A 251 -3.65 1.00 15.08
CA ASP A 251 -2.61 0.32 15.83
C ASP A 251 -1.18 0.73 15.42
N ALA A 252 -1.04 1.55 14.37
CA ALA A 252 0.27 2.04 13.91
C ALA A 252 1.00 2.88 14.98
N GLU A 253 2.33 2.77 15.01
CA GLU A 253 3.19 3.50 15.97
C GLU A 253 3.22 5.02 15.75
N ARG A 254 2.77 5.48 14.58
CA ARG A 254 2.62 6.89 14.18
C ARG A 254 1.21 7.15 13.68
N VAL A 255 0.86 8.43 13.49
CA VAL A 255 -0.36 8.77 12.78
C VAL A 255 -0.22 8.34 11.31
N VAL A 256 -1.13 7.48 10.88
CA VAL A 256 -1.31 7.05 9.49
C VAL A 256 -2.75 7.36 9.11
N GLY A 257 -2.95 8.03 7.98
CA GLY A 257 -4.29 8.27 7.47
C GLY A 257 -4.87 7.06 6.76
N ILE A 258 -6.19 7.00 6.67
CA ILE A 258 -6.88 6.03 5.80
C ILE A 258 -7.50 6.70 4.58
N TYR A 259 -7.61 5.97 3.49
CA TYR A 259 -8.14 6.48 2.22
C TYR A 259 -9.16 5.51 1.61
N PRO A 260 -10.31 5.27 2.25
CA PRO A 260 -11.30 4.30 1.74
C PRO A 260 -12.12 4.82 0.55
N GLU A 261 -12.24 3.99 -0.49
CA GLU A 261 -13.13 4.18 -1.64
C GLU A 261 -14.51 3.57 -1.40
N ILE A 262 -15.58 4.32 -1.68
CA ILE A 262 -16.94 3.78 -1.85
C ILE A 262 -17.01 3.20 -3.27
N LYS A 263 -16.83 1.87 -3.39
CA LYS A 263 -16.74 1.18 -4.67
C LYS A 263 -18.11 0.73 -5.16
N ASN A 264 -18.44 1.02 -6.42
CA ASN A 264 -19.67 0.56 -7.09
C ASN A 264 -20.96 0.74 -6.25
N PRO A 265 -21.25 1.94 -5.72
CA PRO A 265 -22.37 2.12 -4.79
C PRO A 265 -23.73 1.77 -5.37
N VAL A 266 -23.92 1.92 -6.68
CA VAL A 266 -25.15 1.51 -7.38
C VAL A 266 -25.37 0.00 -7.25
N LEU A 267 -24.37 -0.81 -7.59
CA LEU A 267 -24.43 -2.28 -7.50
C LEU A 267 -24.65 -2.73 -6.05
N ILE A 268 -23.87 -2.17 -5.11
CA ILE A 268 -24.00 -2.55 -3.70
C ILE A 268 -25.40 -2.23 -3.16
N ASN A 269 -25.93 -1.04 -3.44
CA ASN A 269 -27.27 -0.65 -3.01
C ASN A 269 -28.39 -1.47 -3.68
N GLN A 270 -28.16 -2.00 -4.89
CA GLN A 270 -29.10 -2.90 -5.56
C GLN A 270 -29.18 -4.26 -4.84
N HIS A 271 -28.05 -4.85 -4.49
CA HIS A 271 -27.96 -6.24 -4.05
C HIS A 271 -27.91 -6.45 -2.53
N VAL A 272 -27.35 -5.49 -1.78
CA VAL A 272 -27.19 -5.60 -0.32
C VAL A 272 -28.21 -4.68 0.36
N LYS A 273 -28.89 -5.21 1.38
CA LYS A 273 -29.93 -4.48 2.12
C LYS A 273 -29.60 -4.42 3.59
N TRP A 274 -29.69 -3.23 4.16
CA TRP A 274 -29.50 -3.01 5.59
C TRP A 274 -30.81 -2.63 6.28
N ALA A 275 -30.89 -2.95 7.58
CA ALA A 275 -32.04 -2.62 8.41
C ALA A 275 -32.33 -1.11 8.40
N GLY A 276 -33.61 -0.76 8.42
CA GLY A 276 -34.06 0.64 8.42
C GLY A 276 -33.96 1.35 7.07
N GLY A 277 -33.76 0.61 5.97
CA GLY A 277 -33.65 1.20 4.62
C GLY A 277 -32.33 1.93 4.37
N LYS A 278 -31.32 1.67 5.22
CA LYS A 278 -29.97 2.24 5.07
C LYS A 278 -29.36 1.81 3.74
N LYS A 279 -28.65 2.75 3.15
CA LYS A 279 -27.80 2.56 1.98
C LYS A 279 -26.39 2.14 2.38
N PHE A 280 -25.61 1.78 1.38
CA PHE A 280 -24.19 1.48 1.51
C PHE A 280 -23.43 2.65 2.14
N GLU A 281 -23.70 3.87 1.68
CA GLU A 281 -23.12 5.11 2.16
C GLU A 281 -23.38 5.34 3.65
N ASP A 282 -24.61 5.06 4.12
CA ASP A 282 -24.95 5.16 5.55
C ASP A 282 -24.07 4.22 6.38
N LYS A 283 -23.92 2.98 5.93
CA LYS A 283 -23.09 1.98 6.63
C LYS A 283 -21.62 2.30 6.61
N PHE A 284 -21.12 2.82 5.50
CA PHE A 284 -19.76 3.28 5.38
C PHE A 284 -19.46 4.40 6.40
N VAL A 285 -20.31 5.44 6.44
CA VAL A 285 -20.13 6.58 7.36
C VAL A 285 -20.36 6.18 8.82
N GLU A 286 -21.35 5.33 9.11
CA GLU A 286 -21.57 4.78 10.46
C GLU A 286 -20.35 4.04 10.99
N THR A 287 -19.68 3.28 10.12
CA THR A 287 -18.46 2.54 10.49
C THR A 287 -17.33 3.51 10.81
N LEU A 288 -17.09 4.52 9.98
CA LEU A 288 -16.08 5.55 10.27
C LEU A 288 -16.36 6.28 11.60
N LYS A 289 -17.62 6.68 11.84
CA LYS A 289 -18.03 7.34 13.10
C LYS A 289 -17.87 6.45 14.32
N LYS A 290 -18.18 5.15 14.20
CA LYS A 290 -17.99 4.15 15.27
C LYS A 290 -16.53 4.12 15.74
N TYR A 291 -15.58 4.33 14.83
CA TYR A 291 -14.15 4.37 15.12
C TYR A 291 -13.59 5.79 15.35
N GLY A 292 -14.46 6.78 15.52
CA GLY A 292 -14.07 8.13 15.94
C GLY A 292 -13.59 9.07 14.84
N TYR A 293 -13.63 8.67 13.57
CA TYR A 293 -13.27 9.55 12.46
C TYR A 293 -14.25 10.72 12.33
N LYS A 294 -13.72 11.94 12.41
CA LYS A 294 -14.46 13.20 12.33
C LYS A 294 -13.53 14.37 11.98
N GLY A 295 -14.15 15.50 11.68
CA GLY A 295 -13.46 16.76 11.40
C GLY A 295 -13.18 16.98 9.92
N SER A 296 -13.26 18.24 9.52
CA SER A 296 -12.92 18.70 8.18
C SER A 296 -11.41 18.67 7.93
N TYR A 297 -11.01 18.76 6.66
CA TYR A 297 -9.60 18.73 6.26
C TYR A 297 -8.74 19.73 7.07
N LEU A 298 -7.58 19.27 7.55
CA LEU A 298 -6.64 20.03 8.40
C LEU A 298 -7.20 20.56 9.73
N SER A 299 -8.43 20.19 10.11
CA SER A 299 -8.93 20.45 11.47
C SER A 299 -8.13 19.65 12.50
N LYS A 300 -8.16 20.10 13.75
CA LYS A 300 -7.49 19.39 14.86
C LYS A 300 -7.95 17.93 14.98
N ASP A 301 -9.24 17.68 14.78
CA ASP A 301 -9.79 16.32 14.84
C ASP A 301 -9.27 15.46 13.68
N TRP A 302 -9.25 16.01 12.46
CA TRP A 302 -8.72 15.31 11.30
C TRP A 302 -7.23 15.01 11.42
N LEU A 303 -6.42 15.96 11.91
CA LEU A 303 -4.97 15.76 12.09
C LEU A 303 -4.63 14.65 13.11
N ASN A 304 -5.53 14.37 14.06
CA ASN A 304 -5.35 13.27 15.01
C ASN A 304 -5.67 11.90 14.40
N GLN A 305 -6.59 11.86 13.44
CA GLN A 305 -7.05 10.63 12.82
C GLN A 305 -7.43 10.87 11.35
N PRO A 306 -6.43 11.04 10.46
CA PRO A 306 -6.67 11.52 9.10
C PRO A 306 -7.44 10.52 8.25
N VAL A 307 -8.37 11.02 7.45
CA VAL A 307 -9.11 10.22 6.47
C VAL A 307 -9.49 11.04 5.26
N PHE A 308 -9.38 10.46 4.07
CA PHE A 308 -10.04 10.94 2.86
C PHE A 308 -11.02 9.87 2.37
N ILE A 309 -12.24 10.25 2.02
CA ILE A 309 -13.22 9.33 1.42
C ILE A 309 -13.21 9.57 -0.08
N GLN A 310 -13.12 8.51 -0.89
CA GLN A 310 -13.15 8.66 -2.35
C GLN A 310 -14.25 7.87 -3.03
N SER A 311 -14.65 8.31 -4.23
CA SER A 311 -15.54 7.55 -5.11
C SER A 311 -15.55 8.14 -6.52
N PHE A 312 -15.81 7.29 -7.51
CA PHE A 312 -16.16 7.68 -8.88
C PHE A 312 -17.64 8.08 -9.03
N ALA A 313 -18.46 7.89 -8.00
CA ALA A 313 -19.88 8.19 -7.98
C ALA A 313 -20.13 9.55 -7.28
N PRO A 314 -20.23 10.67 -8.02
CA PRO A 314 -20.44 11.99 -7.43
C PRO A 314 -21.69 12.06 -6.54
N THR A 315 -22.77 11.33 -6.85
CA THR A 315 -23.97 11.38 -6.01
C THR A 315 -23.76 10.75 -4.64
N SER A 316 -22.91 9.72 -4.53
CA SER A 316 -22.53 9.14 -3.25
C SER A 316 -21.75 10.13 -2.40
N LEU A 317 -20.79 10.88 -2.98
CA LEU A 317 -20.02 11.92 -2.28
C LEU A 317 -20.90 13.08 -1.80
N ILE A 318 -21.82 13.54 -2.66
CA ILE A 318 -22.80 14.57 -2.31
C ILE A 318 -23.72 14.07 -1.18
N TYR A 319 -24.21 12.83 -1.28
CA TYR A 319 -25.08 12.24 -0.27
C TYR A 319 -24.41 12.18 1.11
N ILE A 320 -23.18 11.65 1.20
CA ILE A 320 -22.46 11.55 2.47
C ILE A 320 -22.05 12.90 3.05
N SER A 321 -22.10 13.99 2.27
CA SER A 321 -21.84 15.33 2.79
C SER A 321 -22.90 15.82 3.77
N SER A 322 -24.10 15.26 3.72
CA SER A 322 -25.11 15.48 4.78
C SER A 322 -24.86 14.65 6.04
N LEU A 323 -24.00 13.62 5.94
CA LEU A 323 -23.75 12.65 7.02
C LEU A 323 -22.44 12.93 7.75
N THR A 324 -21.44 13.54 7.11
CA THR A 324 -20.12 13.75 7.69
C THR A 324 -19.35 14.92 7.05
N ASP A 325 -18.55 15.59 7.87
CA ASP A 325 -17.63 16.67 7.47
C ASP A 325 -16.26 16.15 7.03
N LEU A 326 -16.05 14.82 7.05
CA LEU A 326 -14.81 14.21 6.59
C LEU A 326 -14.53 14.60 5.13
N PRO A 327 -13.26 14.89 4.78
CA PRO A 327 -12.95 15.35 3.44
C PRO A 327 -13.13 14.25 2.41
N LYS A 328 -13.68 14.63 1.26
CA LYS A 328 -13.92 13.73 0.15
C LYS A 328 -13.05 14.08 -1.05
N ILE A 329 -12.76 13.08 -1.87
CA ILE A 329 -11.98 13.19 -3.09
C ILE A 329 -12.80 12.58 -4.22
N PHE A 330 -13.02 13.37 -5.28
CA PHE A 330 -13.77 12.91 -6.44
C PHE A 330 -12.84 12.21 -7.44
N LEU A 331 -13.08 10.93 -7.69
CA LEU A 331 -12.27 10.15 -8.64
C LEU A 331 -12.70 10.42 -10.07
N ILE A 332 -11.73 10.55 -10.97
CA ILE A 332 -11.93 10.84 -12.39
C ILE A 332 -11.17 9.81 -13.21
N ASP A 333 -11.92 9.06 -14.02
CA ASP A 333 -11.38 8.00 -14.86
C ASP A 333 -10.87 8.55 -16.21
N ASP A 334 -10.48 7.65 -17.12
CA ASP A 334 -10.08 7.99 -18.48
C ASP A 334 -11.10 8.89 -19.20
N VAL A 335 -10.61 9.67 -20.17
CA VAL A 335 -11.40 10.66 -20.93
C VAL A 335 -12.61 10.06 -21.65
N THR A 336 -12.61 8.74 -21.88
CA THR A 336 -13.70 8.01 -22.53
C THR A 336 -14.72 7.41 -21.57
N ILE A 337 -14.44 7.40 -20.27
CA ILE A 337 -15.24 6.73 -19.26
C ILE A 337 -16.11 7.77 -18.52
N PRO A 338 -17.44 7.64 -18.57
CA PRO A 338 -18.33 8.52 -17.83
C PRO A 338 -18.36 8.15 -16.33
N THR A 339 -18.87 9.06 -15.52
CA THR A 339 -19.14 8.82 -14.08
C THR A 339 -20.07 7.63 -13.84
N GLN A 340 -19.83 6.89 -12.75
CA GLN A 340 -20.47 5.60 -12.47
C GLN A 340 -22.00 5.65 -12.27
N ASP A 341 -22.54 6.78 -11.82
CA ASP A 341 -23.94 6.91 -11.37
C ASP A 341 -24.74 8.00 -12.10
N THR A 342 -24.09 9.00 -12.69
CA THR A 342 -24.74 10.10 -13.41
C THR A 342 -24.50 10.07 -14.91
N ASN A 343 -23.59 9.23 -15.41
CA ASN A 343 -23.21 9.14 -16.82
C ASN A 343 -22.71 10.48 -17.41
N GLN A 344 -22.18 11.36 -16.57
CA GLN A 344 -21.54 12.62 -17.00
C GLN A 344 -20.17 12.33 -17.60
N SER A 345 -19.84 13.06 -18.68
CA SER A 345 -18.57 12.88 -19.40
C SER A 345 -17.38 13.50 -18.66
N TYR A 346 -16.16 13.04 -19.00
CA TYR A 346 -14.91 13.65 -18.53
C TYR A 346 -14.87 15.17 -18.71
N TRP A 347 -15.28 15.68 -19.88
CA TRP A 347 -15.24 17.11 -20.19
C TRP A 347 -16.22 17.95 -19.36
N GLU A 348 -17.34 17.34 -18.97
CA GLU A 348 -18.31 17.98 -18.10
C GLU A 348 -17.75 18.08 -16.67
N ILE A 349 -17.27 16.96 -16.14
CA ILE A 349 -16.83 16.86 -14.74
C ILE A 349 -15.48 17.54 -14.47
N THR A 350 -14.74 17.90 -15.52
CA THR A 350 -13.48 18.67 -15.44
C THR A 350 -13.63 20.13 -15.89
N SER A 351 -14.86 20.60 -16.11
CA SER A 351 -15.14 22.00 -16.46
C SER A 351 -15.06 22.91 -15.23
N ASP A 352 -14.76 24.19 -15.43
CA ASP A 352 -14.76 25.20 -14.35
C ASP A 352 -16.12 25.27 -13.65
N SER A 353 -17.22 25.16 -14.40
CA SER A 353 -18.57 25.14 -13.83
C SER A 353 -18.82 23.94 -12.92
N TYR A 354 -18.27 22.78 -13.27
CA TYR A 354 -18.42 21.59 -12.44
C TYR A 354 -17.50 21.65 -11.22
N PHE A 355 -16.27 22.14 -11.36
CA PHE A 355 -15.38 22.36 -10.22
C PHE A 355 -15.95 23.39 -9.24
N GLU A 356 -16.57 24.45 -9.72
CA GLU A 356 -17.26 25.41 -8.85
C GLU A 356 -18.45 24.80 -8.10
N PHE A 357 -19.13 23.82 -8.70
CA PHE A 357 -20.21 23.09 -8.05
C PHE A 357 -19.70 22.03 -7.05
N ILE A 358 -18.75 21.19 -7.46
CA ILE A 358 -18.35 20.01 -6.69
C ILE A 358 -17.47 20.37 -5.50
N LYS A 359 -16.75 21.50 -5.53
CA LYS A 359 -15.89 21.95 -4.43
C LYS A 359 -16.62 22.21 -3.11
N ASP A 360 -17.94 22.39 -3.14
CA ASP A 360 -18.77 22.47 -1.92
C ASP A 360 -18.85 21.12 -1.18
N TYR A 361 -18.54 20.02 -1.87
CA TYR A 361 -18.66 18.65 -1.35
C TYR A 361 -17.31 17.95 -1.20
N VAL A 362 -16.31 18.32 -1.99
CA VAL A 362 -15.00 17.65 -2.06
C VAL A 362 -13.86 18.63 -1.82
N VAL A 363 -12.74 18.13 -1.31
CA VAL A 363 -11.52 18.95 -1.11
C VAL A 363 -10.48 18.72 -2.21
N GLY A 364 -10.77 17.83 -3.15
CA GLY A 364 -9.86 17.49 -4.23
C GLY A 364 -10.41 16.47 -5.20
N ILE A 365 -9.62 16.19 -6.23
CA ILE A 365 -9.86 15.20 -7.27
C ILE A 365 -8.74 14.15 -7.28
N GLY A 366 -9.08 12.93 -7.67
CA GLY A 366 -8.12 11.86 -7.93
C GLY A 366 -8.25 11.38 -9.35
N PRO A 367 -7.56 11.99 -10.32
CA PRO A 367 -7.64 11.60 -11.72
C PRO A 367 -6.66 10.46 -12.07
N TRP A 368 -6.96 9.69 -13.11
CA TRP A 368 -5.95 8.82 -13.72
C TRP A 368 -4.79 9.68 -14.26
N LYS A 369 -3.54 9.34 -13.94
CA LYS A 369 -2.36 10.20 -14.20
C LYS A 369 -2.23 10.59 -15.67
N ASP A 370 -2.54 9.68 -16.60
CA ASP A 370 -2.40 9.94 -18.04
C ASP A 370 -3.46 10.92 -18.58
N THR A 371 -4.50 11.26 -17.79
CA THR A 371 -5.42 12.36 -18.14
C THR A 371 -4.83 13.74 -17.82
N ILE A 372 -3.89 13.82 -16.88
CA ILE A 372 -3.12 15.04 -16.59
C ILE A 372 -2.00 15.20 -17.61
N VAL A 373 -1.24 14.13 -17.87
CA VAL A 373 -0.16 14.14 -18.87
C VAL A 373 -0.41 13.00 -19.87
N PRO A 374 -1.08 13.29 -21.00
CA PRO A 374 -1.41 12.28 -22.00
C PRO A 374 -0.17 11.61 -22.56
N VAL A 375 -0.34 10.39 -23.07
CA VAL A 375 0.74 9.60 -23.66
C VAL A 375 0.40 9.09 -25.05
N ILE A 376 1.39 9.05 -25.93
CA ILE A 376 1.32 8.41 -27.26
C ILE A 376 2.54 7.49 -27.38
N ASP A 377 2.32 6.23 -27.74
CA ASP A 377 3.37 5.21 -27.85
C ASP A 377 4.28 5.12 -26.60
N ASN A 378 3.68 5.30 -25.41
CA ASN A 378 4.36 5.34 -24.10
C ASN A 378 5.34 6.53 -23.91
N TYR A 379 5.21 7.58 -24.71
CA TYR A 379 5.92 8.85 -24.51
C TYR A 379 4.97 9.94 -24.04
N LEU A 380 5.45 10.78 -23.13
CA LEU A 380 4.70 11.91 -22.58
C LEU A 380 4.41 12.95 -23.66
N MET A 381 3.17 13.43 -23.67
CA MET A 381 2.73 14.59 -24.43
C MET A 381 2.74 15.84 -23.54
N THR A 382 2.31 16.97 -24.12
CA THR A 382 2.09 18.20 -23.34
C THR A 382 1.05 17.96 -22.25
N SER A 383 1.40 18.32 -21.02
CA SER A 383 0.47 18.28 -19.88
C SER A 383 -0.77 19.14 -20.13
N THR A 384 -1.93 18.67 -19.68
CA THR A 384 -3.17 19.46 -19.69
C THR A 384 -3.13 20.57 -18.64
N ASP A 385 -4.17 21.41 -18.62
CA ASP A 385 -4.36 22.43 -17.59
C ASP A 385 -5.09 21.90 -16.34
N LEU A 386 -5.38 20.60 -16.25
CA LEU A 386 -6.27 20.03 -15.24
C LEU A 386 -5.80 20.33 -13.80
N VAL A 387 -4.50 20.21 -13.53
CA VAL A 387 -3.94 20.49 -12.20
C VAL A 387 -4.09 21.97 -11.84
N ALA A 388 -3.67 22.86 -12.76
CA ALA A 388 -3.78 24.30 -12.55
C ALA A 388 -5.24 24.74 -12.39
N LYS A 389 -6.16 24.13 -13.15
CA LYS A 389 -7.60 24.34 -13.07
C LYS A 389 -8.15 23.92 -11.71
N ALA A 390 -7.87 22.69 -11.26
CA ALA A 390 -8.29 22.21 -9.95
C ALA A 390 -7.77 23.11 -8.82
N HIS A 391 -6.49 23.47 -8.84
CA HIS A 391 -5.90 24.39 -7.85
C HIS A 391 -6.55 25.78 -7.86
N SER A 392 -6.97 26.29 -9.01
CA SER A 392 -7.68 27.58 -9.10
C SER A 392 -9.06 27.58 -8.44
N HIS A 393 -9.61 26.39 -8.16
CA HIS A 393 -10.85 26.17 -7.41
C HIS A 393 -10.59 25.63 -5.98
N ASP A 394 -9.37 25.75 -5.47
CA ASP A 394 -8.95 25.25 -4.14
C ASP A 394 -9.10 23.73 -3.97
N LEU A 395 -9.02 22.96 -5.06
CA LEU A 395 -9.09 21.50 -5.06
C LEU A 395 -7.70 20.87 -5.10
N GLN A 396 -7.41 19.96 -4.18
CA GLN A 396 -6.21 19.11 -4.24
C GLN A 396 -6.24 18.13 -5.43
N VAL A 397 -5.07 17.68 -5.89
CA VAL A 397 -4.97 16.68 -6.97
C VAL A 397 -4.10 15.50 -6.54
N HIS A 398 -4.71 14.32 -6.42
CA HIS A 398 -4.05 13.08 -6.01
C HIS A 398 -4.16 12.00 -7.10
N PRO A 399 -3.31 12.02 -8.17
CA PRO A 399 -3.47 11.08 -9.27
C PRO A 399 -3.10 9.63 -8.93
N TYR A 400 -3.69 8.71 -9.68
CA TYR A 400 -3.43 7.28 -9.63
C TYR A 400 -3.02 6.74 -11.02
N THR A 401 -2.24 5.66 -11.18
CA THR A 401 -1.46 4.95 -10.16
C THR A 401 0.00 4.85 -10.63
N PHE A 402 0.93 5.11 -9.72
CA PHE A 402 2.37 5.08 -9.95
C PHE A 402 2.93 3.69 -9.63
N ARG A 403 3.64 3.11 -10.59
CA ARG A 403 4.13 1.72 -10.57
C ARG A 403 5.55 1.69 -11.11
N ASN A 404 6.45 1.05 -10.36
CA ASN A 404 7.88 1.07 -10.67
C ASN A 404 8.27 0.08 -11.78
N GLU A 405 7.40 -0.86 -12.13
CA GLU A 405 7.71 -1.84 -13.16
C GLU A 405 7.79 -1.18 -14.53
N ASN A 406 8.78 -1.56 -15.33
CA ASN A 406 9.11 -0.96 -16.63
C ASN A 406 7.92 -0.81 -17.61
N GLN A 407 6.91 -1.68 -17.53
CA GLN A 407 5.73 -1.61 -18.40
C GLN A 407 4.76 -0.48 -18.05
N TYR A 408 4.88 0.12 -16.85
CA TYR A 408 4.04 1.22 -16.37
C TYR A 408 4.79 2.55 -16.28
N LEU A 409 6.12 2.52 -16.43
CA LEU A 409 6.94 3.72 -16.55
C LEU A 409 6.97 4.18 -18.01
N HIS A 410 6.64 5.45 -18.23
CA HIS A 410 6.77 6.06 -19.56
C HIS A 410 8.24 6.18 -19.97
N CYS A 411 8.50 6.09 -21.27
CA CYS A 411 9.85 6.02 -21.84
C CYS A 411 10.73 7.23 -21.45
N ASP A 412 10.11 8.40 -21.26
CA ASP A 412 10.74 9.65 -20.83
C ASP A 412 11.44 9.57 -19.47
N PHE A 413 11.03 8.61 -18.62
CA PHE A 413 11.63 8.42 -17.29
C PHE A 413 12.78 7.43 -17.28
N HIS A 414 13.14 6.84 -18.43
CA HIS A 414 14.31 5.97 -18.58
C HIS A 414 14.37 4.81 -17.57
N GLN A 415 13.21 4.22 -17.23
CA GLN A 415 13.05 3.16 -16.23
C GLN A 415 13.48 3.57 -14.80
N ASP A 416 13.50 4.88 -14.52
CA ASP A 416 13.79 5.41 -13.19
C ASP A 416 12.53 6.03 -12.56
N PRO A 417 11.93 5.36 -11.56
CA PRO A 417 10.74 5.90 -10.89
C PRO A 417 11.02 7.20 -10.13
N TYR A 418 12.27 7.50 -9.75
CA TYR A 418 12.58 8.76 -9.06
C TYR A 418 12.51 9.96 -10.00
N VAL A 419 12.81 9.77 -11.30
CA VAL A 419 12.61 10.80 -12.32
C VAL A 419 11.10 11.03 -12.54
N GLU A 420 10.28 9.97 -12.51
CA GLU A 420 8.83 10.10 -12.53
C GLU A 420 8.34 10.89 -11.30
N TYR A 421 8.76 10.53 -10.09
CA TYR A 421 8.33 11.24 -8.88
C TYR A 421 8.75 12.72 -8.88
N ASP A 422 9.97 13.05 -9.31
CA ASP A 422 10.41 14.44 -9.44
C ASP A 422 9.54 15.21 -10.42
N TYR A 423 9.25 14.61 -11.59
CA TYR A 423 8.38 15.22 -12.59
C TYR A 423 6.98 15.51 -12.03
N TRP A 424 6.36 14.55 -11.35
CA TRP A 424 4.99 14.71 -10.87
C TRP A 424 4.89 15.60 -9.63
N LEU A 425 5.80 15.44 -8.67
CA LEU A 425 5.76 16.18 -7.40
C LEU A 425 6.31 17.61 -7.52
N ASN A 426 7.35 17.84 -8.32
CA ASN A 426 8.02 19.14 -8.41
C ASN A 426 7.67 19.94 -9.67
N LYS A 427 7.46 19.28 -10.81
CA LYS A 427 7.13 19.96 -12.08
C LYS A 427 5.62 20.07 -12.31
N ILE A 428 4.87 18.99 -12.19
CA ILE A 428 3.40 19.01 -12.30
C ILE A 428 2.75 19.56 -11.02
N LYS A 429 3.40 19.33 -9.86
CA LYS A 429 2.99 19.84 -8.54
C LYS A 429 1.67 19.27 -8.03
N VAL A 430 1.50 17.96 -8.14
CA VAL A 430 0.35 17.28 -7.52
C VAL A 430 0.51 17.25 -5.99
N ASP A 431 -0.62 17.19 -5.27
CA ASP A 431 -0.68 17.29 -3.80
C ASP A 431 -0.49 15.95 -3.09
N GLY A 432 -0.41 14.88 -3.86
CA GLY A 432 -0.16 13.51 -3.41
C GLY A 432 -0.23 12.57 -4.59
N LEU A 433 0.14 11.31 -4.40
CA LEU A 433 0.00 10.31 -5.45
C LEU A 433 -0.29 8.94 -4.86
N PHE A 434 -1.06 8.15 -5.60
CA PHE A 434 -1.30 6.74 -5.31
C PHE A 434 -0.20 5.88 -5.94
N THR A 435 0.47 5.07 -5.14
CA THR A 435 1.52 4.16 -5.63
C THR A 435 1.34 2.74 -5.10
N ASP A 436 1.76 1.77 -5.91
CA ASP A 436 1.89 0.38 -5.49
C ASP A 436 3.21 0.13 -4.71
N PHE A 437 4.13 1.12 -4.67
CA PHE A 437 5.47 1.02 -4.09
C PHE A 437 5.76 2.18 -3.13
N THR A 438 5.15 2.14 -1.96
CA THR A 438 5.25 3.23 -0.97
C THR A 438 6.67 3.51 -0.51
N GLY A 439 7.50 2.47 -0.37
CA GLY A 439 8.89 2.62 0.05
C GLY A 439 9.75 3.38 -0.94
N SER A 440 9.49 3.34 -2.25
CA SER A 440 10.26 4.12 -3.22
C SER A 440 9.91 5.60 -3.16
N VAL A 441 8.62 5.93 -3.04
CA VAL A 441 8.16 7.32 -2.85
C VAL A 441 8.71 7.90 -1.55
N HIS A 442 8.64 7.15 -0.45
CA HIS A 442 9.18 7.59 0.83
C HIS A 442 10.69 7.87 0.76
N ARG A 443 11.48 6.97 0.17
CA ARG A 443 12.92 7.19 -0.03
C ARG A 443 13.22 8.41 -0.90
N PHE A 444 12.43 8.64 -1.95
CA PHE A 444 12.56 9.83 -2.78
C PHE A 444 12.26 11.11 -1.98
N GLN A 445 11.18 11.11 -1.18
CA GLN A 445 10.79 12.24 -0.34
C GLN A 445 11.82 12.51 0.77
N ASP A 446 12.36 11.48 1.41
CA ASP A 446 13.43 11.60 2.41
C ASP A 446 14.72 12.14 1.79
N TRP A 447 15.03 11.77 0.55
CA TRP A 447 16.20 12.27 -0.16
C TRP A 447 16.07 13.72 -0.59
N THR A 448 14.89 14.11 -1.09
CA THR A 448 14.62 15.47 -1.60
C THR A 448 14.23 16.46 -0.51
N ASN A 449 13.68 15.97 0.61
CA ASN A 449 13.26 16.75 1.77
C ASN A 449 13.74 16.08 3.06
N PRO A 450 15.07 15.99 3.30
CA PRO A 450 15.61 15.28 4.45
C PRO A 450 15.06 15.88 5.75
N PRO A 451 14.63 15.05 6.71
CA PRO A 451 14.23 15.55 8.02
C PRO A 451 15.40 16.34 8.61
N LEU A 452 15.10 17.55 9.09
CA LEU A 452 16.11 18.43 9.67
C LEU A 452 16.88 17.66 10.77
N PRO A 453 18.21 17.85 10.88
CA PRO A 453 18.96 17.34 12.02
C PRO A 453 18.27 17.78 13.30
N LYS A 454 18.18 16.90 14.31
CA LYS A 454 17.60 17.19 15.65
C LYS A 454 18.30 18.34 16.41
N ASP A 455 19.28 18.99 15.80
CA ASP A 455 20.03 20.09 16.38
C ASP A 455 19.30 21.41 16.08
N ASP A 456 18.68 21.99 17.12
CA ASP A 456 17.80 23.16 17.08
C ASP A 456 18.46 24.47 16.58
N ASN A 457 19.74 24.46 16.22
CA ASN A 457 20.57 25.64 16.03
C ASN A 457 21.07 25.89 14.59
N ASN A 458 20.50 25.26 13.56
CA ASN A 458 20.89 25.54 12.18
C ASN A 458 19.90 26.44 11.43
N ALA A 459 20.42 27.16 10.42
CA ALA A 459 19.66 28.13 9.62
C ALA A 459 18.45 27.53 8.87
N ALA A 460 18.46 26.23 8.59
CA ALA A 460 17.35 25.54 7.93
C ALA A 460 16.15 25.34 8.86
N THR A 461 16.39 25.10 10.16
CA THR A 461 15.33 25.08 11.18
C THR A 461 14.69 26.46 11.36
N LEU A 462 15.49 27.52 11.26
CA LEU A 462 14.98 28.90 11.27
C LEU A 462 14.16 29.20 10.00
N LEU A 463 14.61 28.75 8.83
CA LEU A 463 13.88 28.92 7.57
C LEU A 463 12.54 28.18 7.58
N HIS A 464 12.49 26.96 8.13
CA HIS A 464 11.24 26.21 8.27
C HIS A 464 10.27 26.88 9.24
N LYS A 465 10.75 27.39 10.38
CA LYS A 465 9.94 28.20 11.30
C LYS A 465 9.42 29.48 10.62
N ILE A 466 10.26 30.14 9.82
CA ILE A 466 9.85 31.30 9.02
C ILE A 466 8.80 30.90 7.98
N GLY A 467 8.98 29.78 7.27
CA GLY A 467 7.99 29.26 6.30
C GLY A 467 6.65 28.92 6.94
N MET A 468 6.66 28.27 8.10
CA MET A 468 5.47 27.99 8.92
C MET A 468 4.78 29.27 9.39
N MET A 469 5.54 30.29 9.79
CA MET A 469 4.98 31.58 10.19
C MET A 469 4.41 32.35 8.99
N LEU A 470 5.07 32.30 7.83
CA LEU A 470 4.60 32.99 6.62
C LEU A 470 3.35 32.32 6.03
N SER A 471 3.22 30.99 6.07
CA SER A 471 2.01 30.30 5.62
C SER A 471 0.79 30.64 6.49
N SER A 472 1.00 30.93 7.77
CA SER A 472 -0.06 31.40 8.68
C SER A 472 -0.53 32.84 8.39
N TYR A 473 0.24 33.63 7.64
CA TYR A 473 -0.07 35.01 7.27
C TYR A 473 -0.60 35.18 5.83
N GLY A 474 -0.56 34.12 5.01
CA GLY A 474 -1.08 34.13 3.62
C GLY A 474 -2.61 33.99 3.50
N LYS A 475 -3.34 33.95 4.62
CA LYS A 475 -4.80 33.95 4.67
C LYS A 475 -5.30 35.30 5.22
N VAL A 476 -5.26 36.34 4.37
CA VAL A 476 -6.03 37.59 4.56
C VAL A 476 -6.69 37.94 3.24
#